data_AF-A0A3M1R5E8-F1
#
_entry.id   AF-A0A3M1R5E8-F1
#
_cell.length_a   1.000
_cell.length_b   1.000
_cell.length_c   1.000
_cell.angle_alpha   90.00
_cell.angle_beta   90.00
_cell.angle_gamma   90.00
#
_symmetry.space_group_name_H-M   'P 1'
#
loop_
_entity.id
_entity.type
_entity.pdbx_description
1 polymer ?
#
loop_
_entity_poly.entity_id
_entity_poly.type
_entity_poly.pdbx_seq_one_letter_code
_entity_poly.pdbx_strand_id
1 'polypeptide(L)'
;MRVHDLGKELDEETGLFMDTAAVMMHLDLVITIDTAIAHLAGALGVPVWLLLSSAPDWRWLLDRDDTPWYPTMRLFRQPRLGDWETVLQRVATALTSLLSRQKGRSLLSPVHAGTKVTIGED
;
A
#
# COMPACT_ATOMS: atom_id res chain seq x y z
N MET A 1 18.21 5.05 -6.28
CA MET A 1 16.91 5.34 -5.65
C MET A 1 16.40 6.66 -6.21
N ARG A 2 15.20 6.68 -6.77
CA ARG A 2 14.57 7.90 -7.28
C ARG A 2 13.44 8.28 -6.32
N VAL A 3 13.51 9.49 -5.78
CA VAL A 3 12.44 10.05 -4.94
C VAL A 3 11.58 10.92 -5.84
N HIS A 4 10.26 10.75 -5.76
CA HIS A 4 9.28 11.57 -6.45
C HIS A 4 8.59 12.45 -5.42
N ASP A 5 8.70 13.77 -5.61
CA ASP A 5 7.90 14.75 -4.89
C ASP A 5 6.69 15.07 -5.77
N LEU A 6 5.48 14.99 -5.20
CA LEU A 6 4.22 15.21 -5.91
C LEU A 6 3.73 16.66 -5.80
N GLY A 7 4.47 17.54 -5.11
CA GLY A 7 4.10 18.93 -4.91
C GLY A 7 3.38 19.18 -3.59
N LYS A 8 3.21 20.45 -3.25
CA LYS A 8 2.52 20.88 -2.02
C LYS A 8 1.01 20.95 -2.20
N GLU A 9 0.59 21.04 -3.46
CA GLU A 9 -0.78 21.18 -3.92
C GLU A 9 -1.59 19.89 -3.77
N LEU A 10 -0.92 18.78 -3.40
CA LEU A 10 -1.57 17.49 -3.18
C LEU A 10 -2.61 17.59 -2.06
N ASP A 11 -3.85 17.20 -2.37
CA ASP A 11 -5.02 17.28 -1.48
C ASP A 11 -5.44 18.72 -1.09
N GLU A 12 -4.95 19.78 -1.74
CA GLU A 12 -5.34 21.17 -1.44
C GLU A 12 -6.74 21.54 -1.98
N GLU A 13 -7.08 21.10 -3.20
CA GLU A 13 -8.31 21.52 -3.90
C GLU A 13 -9.43 20.47 -3.92
N THR A 14 -9.08 19.19 -4.01
CA THR A 14 -10.03 18.09 -4.27
C THR A 14 -10.62 17.49 -3.00
N GLY A 15 -10.17 17.94 -1.83
CA GLY A 15 -10.56 17.43 -0.52
C GLY A 15 -9.52 16.48 0.08
N LEU A 16 -9.54 16.32 1.40
CA LEU A 16 -8.53 15.54 2.13
C LEU A 16 -8.44 14.11 1.59
N PHE A 17 -7.21 13.71 1.26
CA PHE A 17 -6.83 12.39 0.74
C PHE A 17 -7.35 12.02 -0.65
N MET A 18 -8.03 12.90 -1.38
CA MET A 18 -8.57 12.55 -2.70
C MET A 18 -7.46 12.34 -3.75
N ASP A 19 -6.47 13.23 -3.80
CA ASP A 19 -5.34 13.08 -4.70
C ASP A 19 -4.43 11.95 -4.20
N THR A 20 -4.23 11.86 -2.89
CA THR A 20 -3.50 10.74 -2.27
C THR A 20 -4.10 9.39 -2.65
N ALA A 21 -5.43 9.24 -2.60
CA ALA A 21 -6.14 8.03 -3.02
C ALA A 21 -5.93 7.76 -4.51
N ALA A 22 -6.03 8.78 -5.36
CA ALA A 22 -5.78 8.65 -6.80
C ALA A 22 -4.36 8.17 -7.09
N VAL A 23 -3.35 8.67 -6.37
CA VAL A 23 -1.97 8.21 -6.45
C VAL A 23 -1.87 6.74 -6.03
N MET A 24 -2.43 6.37 -4.88
CA MET A 24 -2.40 4.98 -4.37
C MET A 24 -2.97 3.96 -5.35
N MET A 25 -4.06 4.31 -6.05
CA MET A 25 -4.69 3.44 -7.03
C MET A 25 -3.81 3.13 -8.25
N HIS A 26 -2.74 3.91 -8.48
CA HIS A 26 -1.76 3.67 -9.53
C HIS A 26 -0.47 2.98 -9.05
N LEU A 27 -0.36 2.66 -7.76
CA LEU A 27 0.79 1.95 -7.20
C LEU A 27 0.56 0.44 -7.22
N ASP A 28 1.60 -0.32 -7.57
CA ASP A 28 1.59 -1.78 -7.47
C ASP A 28 1.62 -2.28 -6.00
N LEU A 29 2.17 -1.46 -5.10
CA LEU A 29 2.37 -1.78 -3.69
C LEU A 29 2.58 -0.51 -2.87
N VAL A 30 1.88 -0.39 -1.73
CA VAL A 30 2.15 0.62 -0.70
C VAL A 30 2.91 -0.02 0.47
N ILE A 31 4.06 0.54 0.86
CA ILE A 31 4.80 0.11 2.05
C ILE A 31 4.81 1.28 3.03
N THR A 32 4.22 1.09 4.22
CA THR A 32 4.03 2.18 5.19
C THR A 32 3.98 1.67 6.64
N ILE A 33 3.81 2.58 7.58
CA ILE A 33 3.58 2.34 9.01
C ILE A 33 2.12 2.63 9.39
N ASP A 34 1.72 2.28 10.61
CA ASP A 34 0.36 2.47 11.14
C ASP A 34 -0.04 3.96 11.20
N THR A 35 -0.71 4.41 10.14
CA THR A 35 -1.12 5.78 9.87
C THR A 35 -2.41 5.77 9.03
N ALA A 36 -3.05 6.94 8.86
CA ALA A 36 -4.24 7.08 8.00
C ALA A 36 -4.02 6.53 6.57
N ILE A 37 -2.80 6.65 6.04
CA ILE A 37 -2.38 6.15 4.73
C ILE A 37 -2.55 4.62 4.62
N ALA A 38 -2.23 3.87 5.68
CA ALA A 38 -2.39 2.42 5.70
C ALA A 38 -3.87 2.01 5.59
N HIS A 39 -4.73 2.71 6.33
CA HIS A 39 -6.17 2.46 6.35
C HIS A 39 -6.83 2.86 5.03
N LEU A 40 -6.46 4.00 4.47
CA LEU A 40 -6.96 4.44 3.16
C LEU A 40 -6.59 3.44 2.07
N ALA A 41 -5.31 3.07 1.96
CA ALA A 41 -4.86 2.10 0.96
C ALA A 41 -5.53 0.73 1.14
N GLY A 42 -5.70 0.27 2.38
CA GLY A 42 -6.40 -0.97 2.69
C GLY A 42 -7.88 -0.93 2.31
N ALA A 43 -8.57 0.19 2.57
CA ALA A 43 -9.97 0.37 2.19
C ALA A 43 -10.18 0.47 0.67
N LEU A 44 -9.20 1.03 -0.05
CA LEU A 44 -9.18 1.08 -1.51
C LEU A 44 -8.84 -0.28 -2.16
N GLY A 45 -8.46 -1.29 -1.37
CA GLY A 45 -8.09 -2.61 -1.89
C GLY A 45 -6.73 -2.63 -2.60
N VAL A 46 -5.89 -1.61 -2.39
CA VAL A 46 -4.51 -1.59 -2.92
C VAL A 46 -3.67 -2.61 -2.14
N PRO A 47 -2.70 -3.31 -2.75
CA PRO A 47 -1.75 -4.13 -2.00
C PRO A 47 -0.95 -3.28 -1.00
N VAL A 48 -0.93 -3.69 0.29
CA VAL A 48 -0.24 -2.93 1.35
C VAL A 48 0.69 -3.82 2.17
N TRP A 49 1.91 -3.37 2.43
CA TRP A 49 2.78 -3.92 3.47
C TRP A 49 2.89 -2.93 4.63
N LEU A 50 2.37 -3.34 5.78
CA LEU A 50 2.31 -2.51 6.98
C LEU A 50 3.41 -2.91 7.97
N LEU A 51 4.27 -1.96 8.31
CA LEU A 51 5.33 -2.13 9.30
C LEU A 51 4.81 -1.73 10.67
N LEU A 52 4.73 -2.70 11.58
CA LEU A 52 4.20 -2.55 12.93
C LEU A 52 5.32 -2.52 13.96
N SER A 53 5.18 -1.63 14.95
CA SER A 53 6.04 -1.60 16.14
C SER A 53 5.85 -2.85 17.00
N SER A 54 6.73 -3.07 17.98
CA SER A 54 6.62 -4.21 18.89
C SER A 54 5.40 -4.16 19.81
N ALA A 55 4.78 -2.99 19.95
CA ALA A 55 3.55 -2.77 20.72
C ALA A 55 2.47 -2.20 19.77
N PRO A 56 1.92 -3.03 18.86
CA PRO A 56 0.92 -2.57 17.91
C PRO A 56 -0.42 -2.32 18.59
N ASP A 57 -1.27 -1.50 17.95
CA ASP A 57 -2.67 -1.38 18.36
C ASP A 57 -3.40 -2.73 18.26
N TRP A 58 -4.39 -2.93 19.14
CA TRP A 58 -5.17 -4.16 19.25
C TRP A 58 -5.79 -4.62 17.93
N ARG A 59 -6.14 -3.69 17.03
CA ARG A 59 -6.79 -4.00 15.74
C ARG A 59 -5.94 -4.89 14.85
N TRP A 60 -4.62 -4.85 15.03
CA TRP A 60 -3.68 -5.62 14.24
C TRP A 60 -3.51 -7.05 14.76
N LEU A 61 -4.10 -7.40 15.91
CA LEU A 61 -3.96 -8.71 16.54
C LEU A 61 -2.49 -9.09 16.79
N LEU A 62 -2.26 -10.29 17.32
CA LEU A 62 -0.94 -10.85 17.58
C LEU A 62 -0.76 -12.16 16.80
N ASP A 63 0.50 -12.58 16.63
CA ASP A 63 0.91 -13.88 16.06
C ASP A 63 0.38 -14.19 14.65
N ARG A 64 0.17 -13.14 13.85
CA ARG A 64 -0.25 -13.27 12.45
C ARG A 64 0.34 -12.17 11.57
N ASP A 65 0.58 -12.49 10.31
CA ASP A 65 1.17 -11.59 9.31
C ASP A 65 0.10 -11.03 8.34
N ASP A 66 -1.19 -11.22 8.62
CA ASP A 66 -2.34 -10.72 7.87
C ASP A 66 -3.34 -10.01 8.80
N THR A 67 -4.37 -9.39 8.22
CA THR A 67 -5.41 -8.65 8.97
C THR A 67 -6.81 -8.99 8.46
N PRO A 68 -7.81 -9.18 9.34
CA PRO A 68 -9.19 -9.42 8.91
C PRO A 68 -9.85 -8.18 8.28
N TRP A 69 -9.29 -6.99 8.51
CA TRP A 69 -9.88 -5.72 8.07
C TRP A 69 -9.56 -5.37 6.61
N TYR A 70 -8.36 -5.73 6.15
CA TYR A 70 -7.84 -5.36 4.83
C TYR A 70 -7.23 -6.59 4.13
N PRO A 71 -8.00 -7.29 3.28
CA PRO A 71 -7.58 -8.57 2.69
C PRO A 71 -6.31 -8.50 1.85
N THR A 72 -5.95 -7.34 1.31
CA THR A 72 -4.76 -7.11 0.49
C THR A 72 -3.51 -6.73 1.29
N MET A 73 -3.64 -6.63 2.62
CA MET A 73 -2.58 -6.15 3.50
C MET A 73 -1.79 -7.29 4.14
N ARG A 74 -0.46 -7.13 4.16
CA ARG A 74 0.49 -7.99 4.87
C ARG A 74 1.19 -7.19 5.97
N LEU A 75 1.33 -7.80 7.14
CA LEU A 75 1.92 -7.19 8.33
C LEU A 75 3.38 -7.64 8.49
N PHE A 76 4.25 -6.70 8.82
CA PHE A 76 5.64 -6.92 9.18
C PHE A 76 5.89 -6.37 10.58
N ARG A 77 6.09 -7.27 11.54
CA ARG A 77 6.17 -6.90 12.95
C ARG A 77 7.59 -6.82 13.43
N GLN A 78 7.87 -5.75 14.18
CA GLN A 78 9.09 -5.59 14.93
C GLN A 78 9.18 -6.67 16.04
N PRO A 79 10.24 -7.50 16.07
CA PRO A 79 10.39 -8.57 17.07
C PRO A 79 10.57 -8.06 18.50
N ARG A 80 11.25 -6.92 18.66
CA ARG A 80 11.54 -6.24 19.93
C ARG A 80 11.66 -4.75 19.71
N LEU A 81 11.32 -3.96 20.72
CA LEU A 81 11.33 -2.50 20.63
C LEU A 81 12.65 -1.98 20.04
N GLY A 82 12.53 -1.19 18.96
CA GLY A 82 13.68 -0.57 18.28
C GLY A 82 14.36 -1.43 17.21
N ASP A 83 14.07 -2.73 17.10
CA ASP A 83 14.64 -3.62 16.07
C ASP A 83 13.92 -3.47 14.72
N TRP A 84 14.09 -2.29 14.12
CA TRP A 84 13.59 -2.00 12.77
C TRP A 84 14.46 -2.61 11.67
N GLU A 85 15.72 -2.90 11.96
CA GLU A 85 16.63 -3.55 11.02
C GLU A 85 16.09 -4.90 10.58
N THR A 86 15.65 -5.75 11.52
CA THR A 86 15.05 -7.06 11.20
C THR A 86 13.79 -6.90 10.34
N VAL A 87 12.96 -5.89 10.62
CA VAL A 87 11.75 -5.60 9.84
C VAL A 87 12.11 -5.22 8.40
N LEU A 88 13.05 -4.29 8.22
CA LEU A 88 13.46 -3.80 6.90
C LEU A 88 14.16 -4.89 6.09
N GLN A 89 14.96 -5.76 6.71
CA GLN A 89 15.55 -6.93 6.05
C GLN A 89 14.48 -7.92 5.56
N ARG A 90 13.45 -8.19 6.37
CA ARG A 90 12.29 -9.03 5.97
C ARG A 90 11.51 -8.39 4.81
N VAL A 91 11.28 -7.09 4.86
CA VAL A 91 10.60 -6.33 3.79
C VAL A 91 11.42 -6.37 2.50
N ALA A 92 12.72 -6.09 2.56
CA ALA A 92 13.60 -6.13 1.39
C ALA A 92 13.63 -7.53 0.75
N THR A 93 13.77 -8.58 1.55
CA THR A 93 13.74 -9.97 1.09
C THR A 93 12.42 -10.33 0.40
N ALA A 94 11.30 -9.92 1.00
CA ALA A 94 9.98 -10.11 0.43
C ALA A 94 9.83 -9.35 -0.90
N LEU A 95 10.33 -8.11 -0.98
CA LEU A 95 10.24 -7.26 -2.18
C LEU A 95 11.06 -7.84 -3.33
N THR A 96 12.30 -8.26 -3.07
CA THR A 96 13.13 -8.95 -4.07
C THR A 96 12.42 -10.21 -4.59
N SER A 97 11.80 -10.98 -3.70
CA SER A 97 11.02 -12.17 -4.09
C SER A 97 9.80 -11.83 -4.95
N LEU A 98 9.06 -10.78 -4.61
CA LEU A 98 7.91 -10.29 -5.37
C LEU A 98 8.32 -9.87 -6.80
N LEU A 99 9.36 -9.04 -6.91
CA LEU A 99 9.88 -8.56 -8.19
C LEU A 99 10.43 -9.70 -9.05
N SER A 100 11.03 -10.73 -8.43
CA SER A 100 11.52 -11.91 -9.15
C SER A 100 10.36 -12.72 -9.75
N ARG A 101 9.23 -12.83 -9.03
CA ARG A 101 8.00 -13.47 -9.53
C ARG A 101 7.33 -12.66 -10.64
N GLN A 102 7.34 -11.33 -10.55
CA GLN A 102 6.80 -10.46 -11.61
C GLN A 102 7.63 -10.52 -12.90
N LYS A 103 8.96 -10.56 -12.80
CA LYS A 103 9.84 -10.73 -13.98
C LYS A 103 9.55 -12.04 -14.73
N GLY A 104 9.18 -13.11 -14.01
CA GLY A 104 8.73 -14.37 -14.61
C GLY A 104 7.29 -14.35 -15.17
N ARG A 105 6.51 -13.29 -14.90
CA ARG A 105 5.10 -13.13 -15.29
C ARG A 105 4.87 -12.09 -16.40
N SER A 106 5.90 -11.40 -16.86
CA SER A 106 5.75 -10.36 -17.90
C SER A 106 5.55 -10.99 -19.27
N LEU A 107 4.30 -11.04 -19.73
CA LEU A 107 3.77 -10.53 -21.01
C LEU A 107 2.23 -10.66 -20.95
N LEU A 108 1.49 -9.64 -21.41
CA LEU A 108 0.02 -9.41 -21.41
C LEU A 108 -0.49 -8.68 -20.13
N SER A 109 -1.13 -7.51 -20.13
CA SER A 109 -1.49 -6.46 -21.10
C SER A 109 -2.00 -5.24 -20.28
N PRO A 110 -2.12 -4.04 -20.86
CA PRO A 110 -2.45 -2.80 -20.13
C PRO A 110 -3.89 -2.79 -19.62
N VAL A 111 -4.09 -2.39 -18.37
CA VAL A 111 -5.43 -2.14 -17.82
C VAL A 111 -5.80 -0.67 -18.09
N HIS A 112 -7.04 -0.48 -18.55
CA HIS A 112 -7.79 0.75 -18.83
C HIS A 112 -7.85 1.23 -20.30
N ALA A 113 -8.61 0.51 -21.12
CA ALA A 113 -9.43 1.15 -22.13
C ALA A 113 -10.58 1.89 -21.42
N GLY A 114 -10.59 3.22 -21.51
CA GLY A 114 -11.57 4.07 -20.84
C GLY A 114 -13.01 3.74 -21.24
N THR A 115 -13.86 3.53 -20.24
CA THR A 115 -15.31 3.54 -20.44
C THR A 115 -15.75 5.00 -20.43
N LYS A 116 -16.12 5.53 -21.60
CA LYS A 116 -16.88 6.79 -21.69
C LYS A 116 -18.24 6.55 -21.04
N VAL A 117 -18.51 7.24 -19.93
CA VAL A 117 -19.87 7.39 -19.42
C VAL A 117 -20.52 8.53 -20.22
N THR A 118 -21.39 8.19 -21.17
CA THR A 118 -22.36 9.14 -21.72
C THR A 118 -23.52 9.25 -20.75
N ILE A 119 -23.68 10.43 -20.15
CA ILE A 119 -24.86 10.79 -19.37
C ILE A 119 -25.95 11.10 -20.40
N GLY A 120 -27.01 10.32 -20.42
CA GLY A 120 -28.22 10.63 -21.19
C GLY A 120 -28.95 11.78 -20.50
N GLU A 121 -29.27 12.82 -21.26
CA GLU A 121 -30.28 13.80 -20.89
C GLU A 121 -31.66 13.19 -21.16
N ASP A 122 -32.50 13.09 -20.13
CA ASP A 122 -33.97 13.09 -20.19
C ASP A 122 -34.50 13.95 -19.04
#